data_AF-A0A8S0ZVK8-F1
#
_entry.id   AF-A0A8S0ZVK8-F1
#
_cell.length_a   1.000
_cell.length_b   1.000
_cell.length_c   1.000
_cell.angle_alpha   90.00
_cell.angle_beta   90.00
_cell.angle_gamma   90.00
#
_symmetry.space_group_name_H-M   'P 1'
#
loop_
_entity.id
_entity.type
_entity.pdbx_description
1 polymer ?
#
loop_
_entity_poly.entity_id
_entity_poly.type
_entity_poly.pdbx_seq_one_letter_code
_entity_poly.pdbx_strand_id
1 'polypeptide(L)'
;MSSQRRKAFTIEEKGAIICRLEIGESNSCLAKEFGVGHSTISMIFKNKNRIKESFNSNVLKPKRLRKSRQENVDQALIQWFKNIRNKGIPISGPMLQEKANGFAARFGILDFNCSASWISRFKVRHNIVAGKIVGESSSVDQNSTTNWLISVWPNLRRQFSDDEIFNADETGLFSN
;
A
#
# COMPACT_ATOMS: atom_id res chain seq x y z
N MET A 1 -3.05 31.04 -24.33
CA MET A 1 -3.96 30.12 -23.59
C MET A 1 -3.14 29.33 -22.57
N SER A 2 -3.36 29.58 -21.27
CA SER A 2 -2.68 28.86 -20.19
C SER A 2 -3.12 27.39 -20.21
N SER A 3 -2.20 26.44 -20.44
CA SER A 3 -2.54 25.03 -20.31
C SER A 3 -2.78 24.74 -18.83
N GLN A 4 -4.04 24.61 -18.43
CA GLN A 4 -4.41 24.29 -17.06
C GLN A 4 -3.76 22.94 -16.68
N ARG A 5 -2.85 22.95 -15.69
CA ARG A 5 -2.15 21.72 -15.26
C ARG A 5 -3.18 20.69 -14.82
N ARG A 6 -3.15 19.50 -15.43
CA ARG A 6 -4.05 18.39 -15.06
C ARG A 6 -3.82 18.02 -13.59
N LYS A 7 -4.85 18.19 -12.76
CA LYS A 7 -4.83 17.74 -11.36
C LYS A 7 -4.71 16.21 -11.31
N ALA A 8 -3.78 15.72 -10.50
CA ALA A 8 -3.52 14.30 -10.35
C ALA A 8 -3.73 13.88 -8.90
N PHE A 9 -4.70 13.00 -8.69
CA PHE A 9 -5.09 12.49 -7.39
C PHE A 9 -4.29 11.25 -6.97
N THR A 10 -3.98 11.13 -5.68
CA THR A 10 -3.44 9.91 -5.03
C THR A 10 -4.49 8.79 -5.00
N ILE A 11 -4.13 7.58 -4.56
CA ILE A 11 -5.11 6.50 -4.35
C ILE A 11 -6.05 6.85 -3.20
N GLU A 12 -5.51 7.45 -2.14
CA GLU A 12 -6.27 7.93 -1.00
C GLU A 12 -7.35 8.95 -1.38
N GLU A 13 -6.97 10.01 -2.11
CA GLU A 13 -7.91 11.03 -2.57
C GLU A 13 -8.98 10.43 -3.49
N LYS A 14 -8.59 9.49 -4.36
CA LYS A 14 -9.56 8.77 -5.22
C LYS A 14 -10.49 7.89 -4.40
N GLY A 15 -10.00 7.24 -3.34
CA GLY A 15 -10.78 6.45 -2.42
C GLY A 15 -11.86 7.29 -1.73
N ALA A 16 -11.48 8.48 -1.25
CA ALA A 16 -12.42 9.45 -0.67
C ALA A 16 -13.49 9.90 -1.68
N ILE A 17 -13.10 10.21 -2.91
CA ILE A 17 -14.05 10.56 -4.00
C ILE A 17 -15.02 9.40 -4.28
N ILE A 18 -14.52 8.16 -4.33
CA ILE A 18 -15.36 6.97 -4.54
C ILE A 18 -16.35 6.79 -3.39
N CYS A 19 -15.92 6.96 -2.14
CA CYS A 19 -16.79 6.86 -0.98
C CYS A 19 -17.97 7.84 -1.06
N ARG A 20 -17.69 9.11 -1.38
CA ARG A 20 -18.72 10.15 -1.55
C ARG A 20 -19.69 9.85 -2.68
N LEU A 21 -19.19 9.33 -3.81
CA LEU A 21 -20.04 8.88 -4.92
C LEU A 21 -20.92 7.69 -4.54
N GLU A 22 -20.44 6.78 -3.71
CA GLU A 22 -21.22 5.61 -3.24
C GLU A 22 -22.30 6.00 -2.23
N ILE A 23 -22.09 7.09 -1.47
CA ILE A 23 -23.10 7.68 -0.56
C ILE A 23 -24.16 8.49 -1.35
N GLY A 24 -23.98 8.68 -2.66
CA GLY A 24 -24.97 9.29 -3.55
C GLY A 24 -24.70 10.74 -3.92
N GLU A 25 -23.51 11.29 -3.61
CA GLU A 25 -23.13 12.62 -4.08
C GLU A 25 -23.03 12.67 -5.61
N SER A 26 -23.45 13.79 -6.20
CA SER A 26 -23.42 13.94 -7.66
C SER A 26 -22.01 14.18 -8.21
N ASN A 27 -21.72 13.58 -9.37
CA ASN A 27 -20.46 13.81 -10.10
C ASN A 27 -20.20 15.31 -10.37
N SER A 28 -21.26 16.07 -10.67
CA SER A 28 -21.17 17.50 -10.95
C SER A 28 -20.76 18.33 -9.73
N CYS A 29 -21.23 17.97 -8.54
CA CYS A 29 -20.83 18.62 -7.29
C CYS A 29 -19.34 18.40 -7.03
N LEU A 30 -18.90 17.14 -7.05
CA LEU A 30 -17.51 16.76 -6.84
C LEU A 30 -16.58 17.36 -7.89
N ALA A 31 -17.00 17.40 -9.15
CA ALA A 31 -16.21 18.01 -10.23
C ALA A 31 -15.92 19.50 -9.95
N LYS A 32 -16.93 20.25 -9.51
CA LYS A 32 -16.78 21.66 -9.13
C LYS A 32 -15.88 21.82 -7.91
N GLU A 33 -16.14 21.06 -6.85
CA GLU A 33 -15.36 21.12 -5.60
C GLU A 33 -13.88 20.82 -5.82
N PHE A 34 -13.58 19.75 -6.55
CA PHE A 34 -12.20 19.36 -6.81
C PHE A 34 -11.54 20.15 -7.94
N GLY A 35 -12.28 21.04 -8.62
CA GLY A 35 -11.78 21.86 -9.73
C GLY A 35 -11.36 21.03 -10.94
N VAL A 36 -12.11 19.97 -11.26
CA VAL A 36 -11.80 19.04 -12.37
C VAL A 36 -13.00 18.86 -13.30
N GLY A 37 -12.74 18.42 -14.52
CA GLY A 37 -13.81 18.07 -15.45
C GLY A 37 -14.62 16.87 -14.97
N HIS A 38 -15.93 16.86 -15.26
CA HIS A 38 -16.86 15.76 -14.94
C HIS A 38 -16.33 14.38 -15.37
N SER A 39 -15.68 14.31 -16.54
CA SER A 39 -15.04 13.09 -17.05
C SER A 39 -13.98 12.51 -16.13
N THR A 40 -13.31 13.34 -15.32
CA THR A 40 -12.29 12.91 -14.35
C THR A 40 -12.93 12.12 -13.21
N ILE A 41 -14.01 12.65 -12.63
CA ILE A 41 -14.75 11.99 -11.55
C ILE A 41 -15.34 10.68 -12.05
N SER A 42 -15.98 10.70 -13.23
CA SER A 42 -16.52 9.50 -13.87
C SER A 42 -15.44 8.44 -14.13
N MET A 43 -14.25 8.84 -14.59
CA MET A 43 -13.14 7.92 -14.81
C MET A 43 -12.60 7.32 -13.49
N ILE A 44 -12.54 8.12 -12.42
CA ILE A 44 -12.16 7.63 -11.09
C ILE A 44 -13.14 6.54 -10.64
N PHE A 45 -14.44 6.81 -10.75
CA PHE A 45 -15.48 5.84 -10.38
C PHE A 45 -15.47 4.58 -11.24
N LYS A 46 -15.24 4.72 -12.56
CA LYS A 46 -15.10 3.57 -13.47
C LYS A 46 -13.96 2.63 -13.05
N ASN A 47 -12.88 3.18 -12.48
CA ASN A 47 -11.73 2.40 -12.00
C ASN A 47 -11.83 2.02 -10.51
N LYS A 48 -13.01 2.14 -9.88
CA LYS A 48 -13.16 2.01 -8.42
C LYS A 48 -12.63 0.71 -7.83
N ASN A 49 -12.85 -0.43 -8.48
CA ASN A 49 -12.42 -1.73 -7.97
C ASN A 49 -10.90 -1.79 -7.80
N ARG A 50 -10.16 -1.35 -8.83
CA ARG A 50 -8.69 -1.33 -8.82
C ARG A 50 -8.12 -0.34 -7.79
N ILE A 51 -8.82 0.78 -7.60
CA ILE A 51 -8.46 1.80 -6.60
C ILE A 51 -8.70 1.25 -5.19
N LYS A 52 -9.85 0.62 -4.94
CA LYS A 52 -10.18 -0.05 -3.66
C LYS A 52 -9.20 -1.17 -3.32
N GLU A 53 -8.83 -2.02 -4.28
CA GLU A 53 -7.83 -3.07 -4.07
C GLU A 53 -6.47 -2.51 -3.63
N SER A 54 -6.02 -1.44 -4.29
CA SER A 54 -4.77 -0.76 -3.92
C SER A 54 -4.87 -0.05 -2.56
N PHE A 55 -6.02 0.55 -2.27
CA PHE A 55 -6.32 1.18 -0.99
C PHE A 55 -6.28 0.16 0.16
N ASN A 56 -6.93 -1.00 -0.02
CA ASN A 56 -6.93 -2.10 0.94
C ASN A 56 -5.54 -2.72 1.13
N SER A 57 -4.70 -2.66 0.10
CA SER A 57 -3.28 -3.07 0.17
C SER A 57 -2.36 -1.98 0.77
N ASN A 58 -2.96 -0.90 1.31
CA ASN A 58 -2.27 0.25 1.90
C ASN A 58 -1.32 0.99 0.92
N VAL A 59 -1.57 0.90 -0.38
CA VAL A 59 -0.85 1.62 -1.45
C VAL A 59 -1.57 2.96 -1.70
N LEU A 60 -1.38 3.92 -0.79
CA LEU A 60 -2.20 5.15 -0.73
C LEU A 60 -1.63 6.33 -1.52
N LYS A 61 -0.32 6.54 -1.43
CA LYS A 61 0.37 7.73 -1.97
C LYS A 61 0.46 7.79 -3.52
N PRO A 62 0.59 6.67 -4.26
CA PRO A 62 0.79 6.74 -5.71
C PRO A 62 -0.37 7.41 -6.47
N LYS A 63 -0.04 8.36 -7.34
CA LYS A 63 -1.05 9.01 -8.20
C LYS A 63 -1.48 8.15 -9.40
N ARG A 64 -0.68 7.14 -9.75
CA ARG A 64 -0.95 6.21 -10.85
C ARG A 64 -0.58 4.80 -10.44
N LEU A 65 -1.52 3.87 -10.62
CA LEU A 65 -1.24 2.43 -10.52
C LEU A 65 -0.64 1.98 -11.84
N ARG A 66 0.67 1.71 -11.84
CA ARG A 66 1.36 1.10 -12.98
C ARG A 66 1.52 -0.38 -12.70
N LYS A 67 1.19 -1.21 -13.68
CA LYS A 67 1.53 -2.64 -13.63
C LYS A 67 2.99 -2.85 -14.02
N SER A 68 3.57 -3.96 -13.59
CA SER A 68 4.85 -4.43 -14.14
C SER A 68 4.67 -4.77 -15.60
N ARG A 69 5.70 -4.58 -16.44
CA ARG A 69 5.71 -5.17 -17.78
C ARG A 69 5.87 -6.70 -17.69
N GLN A 70 6.59 -7.18 -16.68
CA GLN A 70 6.76 -8.58 -16.36
C GLN A 70 5.92 -8.90 -15.11
N GLU A 71 4.61 -9.12 -15.30
CA GLU A 71 3.67 -9.40 -14.21
C GLU A 71 3.96 -10.74 -13.53
N ASN A 72 4.33 -11.78 -14.28
CA ASN A 72 4.72 -13.09 -13.76
C ASN A 72 5.92 -13.02 -12.80
N VAL A 73 6.99 -12.33 -13.18
CA VAL A 73 8.18 -12.12 -12.34
C VAL A 73 7.82 -11.34 -11.08
N ASP A 74 7.01 -10.28 -11.23
CA ASP A 74 6.54 -9.46 -10.12
C ASP A 74 5.73 -10.25 -9.10
N GLN A 75 4.79 -11.08 -9.55
CA GLN A 75 3.95 -11.90 -8.68
C GLN A 75 4.76 -13.00 -7.97
N ALA A 76 5.66 -13.68 -8.69
CA ALA A 76 6.55 -14.67 -8.07
C ALA A 76 7.46 -14.02 -7.01
N LEU A 77 7.98 -12.83 -7.29
CA LEU A 77 8.85 -12.12 -6.36
C LEU A 77 8.13 -11.67 -5.09
N ILE A 78 6.90 -11.15 -5.19
CA ILE A 78 6.15 -10.75 -3.99
C ILE A 78 5.74 -11.96 -3.13
N GLN A 79 5.39 -13.08 -3.75
CA GLN A 79 5.11 -14.32 -3.01
C GLN A 79 6.36 -14.81 -2.26
N TRP A 80 7.51 -14.83 -2.94
CA TRP A 80 8.77 -15.19 -2.31
C TRP A 80 9.16 -14.21 -1.19
N PHE A 81 9.01 -12.89 -1.42
CA PHE A 81 9.30 -11.87 -0.43
C PHE A 81 8.46 -12.05 0.84
N LYS A 82 7.15 -12.30 0.70
CA LYS A 82 6.23 -12.57 1.84
C LYS A 82 6.69 -13.80 2.62
N ASN A 83 7.03 -14.89 1.94
CA ASN A 83 7.51 -16.11 2.58
C ASN A 83 8.80 -15.88 3.39
N ILE A 84 9.78 -15.17 2.82
CA ILE A 84 11.05 -14.89 3.52
C ILE A 84 10.84 -13.91 4.67
N ARG A 85 9.97 -12.92 4.51
CA ARG A 85 9.62 -11.97 5.58
C ARG A 85 8.93 -12.66 6.75
N ASN A 86 8.06 -13.65 6.50
CA ASN A 86 7.43 -14.46 7.55
C ASN A 86 8.44 -15.29 8.35
N LYS A 87 9.64 -15.52 7.81
CA LYS A 87 10.76 -16.20 8.51
C LYS A 87 11.65 -15.22 9.28
N GLY A 88 11.32 -13.92 9.30
CA GLY A 88 12.12 -12.90 9.98
C GLY A 88 13.47 -12.58 9.31
N ILE A 89 13.69 -13.05 8.07
CA ILE A 89 14.97 -12.86 7.40
C ILE A 89 15.00 -11.48 6.73
N PRO A 90 16.02 -10.64 7.00
CA PRO A 90 16.18 -9.35 6.32
C PRO A 90 16.51 -9.55 4.85
N ILE A 91 15.84 -8.78 3.98
CA ILE A 91 15.99 -8.88 2.53
C ILE A 91 16.57 -7.56 1.99
N SER A 92 17.75 -7.64 1.37
CA SER A 92 18.40 -6.49 0.75
C SER A 92 17.87 -6.21 -0.67
N GLY A 93 18.13 -5.01 -1.17
CA GLY A 93 17.83 -4.65 -2.56
C GLY A 93 18.48 -5.59 -3.59
N PRO A 94 19.80 -5.85 -3.50
CA PRO A 94 20.49 -6.80 -4.39
C PRO A 94 19.91 -8.21 -4.36
N MET A 95 19.52 -8.70 -3.18
CA MET A 95 18.88 -10.02 -3.05
C MET A 95 17.55 -10.10 -3.80
N LEU A 96 16.76 -9.02 -3.79
CA LEU A 96 15.54 -8.94 -4.61
C LEU A 96 15.87 -8.92 -6.11
N GLN A 97 16.94 -8.24 -6.53
CA GLN A 97 17.33 -8.19 -7.94
C GLN A 97 17.72 -9.57 -8.47
N GLU A 98 18.60 -10.25 -7.73
CA GLU A 98 19.06 -11.60 -8.07
C GLU A 98 17.87 -12.56 -8.15
N LYS A 99 16.97 -12.51 -7.16
CA LYS A 99 15.78 -13.37 -7.15
C LYS A 99 14.84 -13.07 -8.32
N ALA A 100 14.63 -11.80 -8.65
CA ALA A 100 13.81 -11.41 -9.79
C ALA A 100 14.40 -11.93 -11.12
N ASN A 101 15.71 -11.81 -11.31
CA ASN A 101 16.40 -12.34 -12.49
C ASN A 101 16.27 -13.87 -12.56
N GLY A 102 16.41 -14.57 -11.43
CA GLY A 102 16.20 -16.01 -11.37
C GLY A 102 14.77 -16.43 -11.74
N PHE A 103 13.75 -15.67 -11.33
CA PHE A 103 12.37 -15.92 -11.77
C PHE A 103 12.18 -15.63 -13.25
N ALA A 104 12.76 -14.56 -13.78
CA ALA A 104 12.67 -14.23 -15.19
C ALA A 104 13.29 -15.33 -16.08
N ALA A 105 14.46 -15.85 -15.70
CA ALA A 105 15.10 -16.97 -16.37
C ALA A 105 14.21 -18.22 -16.38
N ARG A 106 13.58 -18.57 -15.24
CA ARG A 106 12.63 -19.69 -15.15
C ARG A 106 11.38 -19.50 -16.01
N PHE A 107 10.96 -18.26 -16.24
CA PHE A 107 9.86 -17.94 -17.14
C PHE A 107 10.29 -17.76 -18.60
N GLY A 108 11.56 -18.04 -18.94
CA GLY A 108 12.07 -17.91 -20.31
C GLY A 108 12.25 -16.47 -20.79
N ILE A 109 12.31 -15.49 -19.87
CA ILE A 109 12.51 -14.07 -20.21
C ILE A 109 14.02 -13.75 -20.16
N LEU A 110 14.71 -14.05 -21.25
CA LEU A 110 16.18 -13.94 -21.32
C LEU A 110 16.70 -12.49 -21.30
N ASP A 111 15.94 -11.55 -21.89
CA ASP A 111 16.33 -10.14 -21.95
C ASP A 111 15.96 -9.34 -20.67
N PHE A 112 15.50 -10.03 -19.62
CA PHE A 112 15.16 -9.37 -18.38
C PHE A 112 16.40 -9.10 -17.53
N ASN A 113 16.69 -7.82 -17.32
CA ASN A 113 17.61 -7.37 -16.30
C ASN A 113 16.88 -6.54 -15.24
N CYS A 114 16.86 -7.05 -14.01
CA CYS A 114 16.26 -6.39 -12.87
C CYS A 114 17.07 -5.15 -12.41
N SER A 115 16.81 -4.02 -13.08
CA SER A 115 17.40 -2.73 -12.70
C SER A 115 16.99 -2.28 -11.29
N ALA A 116 17.80 -1.41 -10.69
CA ALA A 116 17.46 -0.76 -9.41
C ALA A 116 16.13 0.01 -9.48
N SER A 117 15.81 0.62 -10.64
CA SER A 117 14.52 1.27 -10.87
C SER A 117 13.35 0.29 -10.90
N TRP A 118 13.55 -0.93 -11.42
CA TRP A 118 12.51 -1.96 -11.38
C TRP A 118 12.20 -2.36 -9.93
N ILE A 119 13.22 -2.56 -9.10
CA ILE A 119 13.04 -2.83 -7.66
C ILE A 119 12.39 -1.66 -6.92
N SER A 120 12.81 -0.41 -7.19
CA SER A 120 12.17 0.76 -6.58
C SER A 120 10.66 0.79 -6.87
N ARG A 121 10.27 0.53 -8.13
CA ARG A 121 8.86 0.44 -8.53
C ARG A 121 8.16 -0.78 -7.94
N PHE A 122 8.83 -1.92 -7.85
CA PHE A 122 8.30 -3.12 -7.18
C PHE A 122 7.94 -2.81 -5.72
N LYS A 123 8.86 -2.17 -4.98
CA LYS A 123 8.63 -1.78 -3.59
C LYS A 123 7.42 -0.86 -3.44
N VAL A 124 7.32 0.17 -4.28
CA VAL A 124 6.16 1.09 -4.28
C VAL A 124 4.85 0.37 -4.58
N ARG A 125 4.83 -0.56 -5.55
CA ARG A 125 3.61 -1.27 -5.94
C ARG A 125 3.08 -2.20 -4.86
N HIS A 126 3.98 -2.77 -4.06
CA HIS A 126 3.62 -3.72 -2.99
C HIS A 126 3.72 -3.11 -1.59
N ASN A 127 3.79 -1.79 -1.48
CA ASN A 127 3.94 -1.04 -0.22
C ASN A 127 5.09 -1.54 0.67
N ILE A 128 6.22 -1.90 0.07
CA ILE A 128 7.41 -2.37 0.79
C ILE A 128 8.23 -1.13 1.16
N VAL A 129 8.19 -0.79 2.45
CA VAL A 129 9.00 0.29 3.03
C VAL A 129 10.31 -0.30 3.55
N ALA A 130 11.40 0.44 3.36
CA ALA A 130 12.67 0.12 4.02
C ALA A 130 12.54 0.52 5.50
N GLY A 131 12.57 -0.45 6.39
CA GLY A 131 12.51 -0.25 7.83
C GLY A 131 13.09 -1.47 8.55
N LYS A 132 13.48 -1.29 9.81
CA LYS A 132 13.82 -2.41 10.70
C LYS A 132 12.65 -3.40 10.67
N ILE A 133 12.94 -4.70 10.71
CA ILE A 133 11.94 -5.71 11.05
C ILE A 133 11.57 -5.43 12.51
N VAL A 134 10.64 -4.51 12.74
CA VAL A 134 9.98 -4.37 14.05
C VAL A 134 8.96 -5.49 14.09
N GLY A 135 9.49 -6.68 14.33
CA GLY A 135 8.77 -7.93 14.38
C GLY A 135 8.48 -8.27 15.83
N GLU A 136 7.55 -7.54 16.45
CA GLU A 136 6.81 -8.07 17.60
C GLU A 136 5.35 -8.36 17.24
N SER A 137 4.82 -7.76 16.16
CA SER A 137 3.46 -8.08 15.68
C SER A 137 3.34 -9.45 15.01
N SER A 138 4.44 -10.16 14.75
CA SER A 138 4.44 -11.51 14.16
C SER A 138 4.58 -12.64 15.19
N SER A 139 4.83 -12.33 16.47
CA SER A 139 4.86 -13.31 17.56
C SER A 139 3.57 -13.36 18.39
N VAL A 140 2.66 -12.40 18.18
CA VAL A 140 1.37 -12.40 18.88
C VAL A 140 0.37 -13.25 18.13
N ASP A 141 -0.12 -14.29 18.79
CA ASP A 141 -1.24 -15.10 18.31
C ASP A 141 -2.46 -14.19 18.08
N GLN A 142 -2.90 -14.11 16.83
CA GLN A 142 -4.05 -13.31 16.41
C GLN A 142 -5.33 -13.68 17.14
N ASN A 143 -5.46 -14.95 17.57
CA ASN A 143 -6.59 -15.41 18.36
C ASN A 143 -6.55 -14.82 19.77
N SER A 144 -5.37 -14.81 20.40
CA SER A 144 -5.11 -14.18 21.69
C SER A 144 -5.30 -12.66 21.66
N THR A 145 -4.85 -11.97 20.61
CA THR A 145 -5.08 -10.51 20.44
C THR A 145 -6.56 -10.21 20.26
N THR A 146 -7.26 -10.98 19.43
CA THR A 146 -8.71 -10.80 19.18
C THR A 146 -9.52 -11.05 20.45
N ASN A 147 -9.20 -12.12 21.18
CA ASN A 147 -9.84 -12.42 22.47
C ASN A 147 -9.61 -11.31 23.48
N TRP A 148 -8.39 -10.76 23.57
CA TRP A 148 -8.09 -9.66 24.49
C TRP A 148 -8.83 -8.37 24.11
N LEU A 149 -8.90 -8.03 22.83
CA LEU A 149 -9.65 -6.87 22.33
C LEU A 149 -11.16 -6.98 22.58
N ILE A 150 -11.71 -8.19 22.62
CA ILE A 150 -13.15 -8.40 22.86
C ILE A 150 -13.46 -8.48 24.36
N SER A 151 -12.64 -9.20 25.14
CA SER A 151 -12.94 -9.51 26.54
C SER A 151 -12.35 -8.54 27.57
N VAL A 152 -11.19 -7.95 27.26
CA VAL A 152 -10.41 -7.15 28.22
C VAL A 152 -10.50 -5.66 27.88
N TRP A 153 -10.30 -5.29 26.61
CA TRP A 153 -10.25 -3.89 26.18
C TRP A 153 -11.50 -3.06 26.52
N PRO A 154 -12.76 -3.53 26.36
CA PRO A 154 -13.94 -2.73 26.68
C PRO A 154 -14.06 -2.37 28.17
N ASN A 155 -13.52 -3.22 29.06
CA ASN A 155 -13.52 -2.99 30.49
C ASN A 155 -12.46 -1.95 30.90
N LEU A 156 -11.25 -2.06 30.34
CA LEU A 156 -10.16 -1.11 30.60
C LEU A 156 -10.44 0.27 30.01
N ARG A 157 -10.96 0.34 28.78
CA ARG A 157 -11.26 1.60 28.10
C ARG A 157 -12.37 2.42 28.77
N ARG A 158 -13.29 1.79 29.52
CA ARG A 158 -14.46 2.48 30.10
C ARG A 158 -14.10 3.71 30.93
N GLN A 159 -12.89 3.75 31.50
CA GLN A 159 -12.43 4.83 32.37
C GLN A 159 -11.64 5.93 31.65
N PHE A 160 -11.43 5.80 30.33
CA PHE A 160 -10.63 6.73 29.52
C PHE A 160 -11.42 7.18 28.30
N SER A 161 -11.43 8.48 28.04
CA SER A 161 -11.92 9.05 26.78
C SER A 161 -10.91 8.81 25.64
N ASP A 162 -11.35 8.95 24.39
CA ASP A 162 -10.50 8.73 23.22
C ASP A 162 -9.27 9.64 23.20
N ASP A 163 -9.39 10.85 23.76
CA ASP A 163 -8.31 11.83 23.86
C ASP A 163 -7.26 11.50 24.94
N GLU A 164 -7.54 10.50 25.79
CA GLU A 164 -6.67 10.04 26.89
C GLU A 164 -5.93 8.73 26.54
N ILE A 165 -6.14 8.19 25.33
CA ILE A 165 -5.52 6.95 24.87
C ILE A 165 -4.35 7.28 23.95
N PHE A 166 -3.13 7.15 24.47
CA PHE A 166 -1.90 7.39 23.72
C PHE A 166 -1.28 6.08 23.25
N ASN A 167 -0.86 6.04 21.98
CA ASN A 167 -0.01 4.96 21.49
C ASN A 167 1.46 5.27 21.86
N ALA A 168 2.07 4.42 22.68
CA ALA A 168 3.49 4.48 23.00
C ALA A 168 4.21 3.34 22.27
N ASP A 169 5.24 3.69 21.50
CA ASP A 169 6.12 2.73 20.81
C ASP A 169 7.58 3.07 21.10
N GLU A 170 8.43 2.05 21.25
CA GLU A 170 9.81 2.24 21.68
C GLU A 170 10.69 2.66 20.49
N THR A 171 11.01 3.95 20.40
CA THR A 171 11.95 4.49 19.41
C THR A 171 13.38 4.52 19.94
N GLY A 172 14.19 3.52 19.59
CA GLY A 172 15.64 3.55 19.83
C GLY A 172 16.37 4.51 18.88
N LEU A 173 16.94 5.60 19.41
CA LEU A 173 17.83 6.52 18.68
C LEU A 173 19.29 6.04 18.76
N PHE A 174 19.99 5.99 17.62
CA PHE A 174 21.44 5.77 17.58
C PHE A 174 22.13 6.86 16.76
N SER A 175 23.21 7.39 17.33
CA SER A 175 24.14 8.30 16.68
C SER A 175 25.09 7.52 15.76
N ASN A 176 25.38 8.10 14.58
CA ASN A 176 26.24 7.54 13.53
C ASN A 176 27.66 7.21 14.00
#